data_AF-A0A0J6T9U3-F1
#
_entry.id   AF-A0A0J6T9U3-F1
#
_cell.length_a   1.000
_cell.length_b   1.000
_cell.length_c   1.000
_cell.angle_alpha   90.00
_cell.angle_beta   90.00
_cell.angle_gamma   90.00
#
_symmetry.space_group_name_H-M   'P 1'
#
loop_
_entity.id
_entity.type
_entity.pdbx_description
1 polymer ?
#
loop_
_entity_poly.entity_id
_entity_poly.type
_entity_poly.pdbx_seq_one_letter_code
_entity_poly.pdbx_strand_id
1 'polypeptide(L)'
;MRSLRRSASPYDALIDTSRAFLTRRVTEVTGLALLLGAAAFTVALATWSIDDPSLNHATSRAARNLLGFGGAVVSDLGMQLLGLGALAFALPPAVWGMRLLRTHRLARLQLRLVLWIIGFGAASGMASALPPTARWPLPTGLGGVAGDALLGAAKAIAGPAGAFAGFLYAAVAVISLTGACGFGLIEDDDEEDEAESYAPVVSRYDERQGRRGAAAAHDDESPGLGLASLGALAHLAISARAAVAQRIDAFRGGSWRRDGADPYAGNSPALAARRAFAEPGEAEPLDDLERPTRVARREPVFAESPPRRVEPAQRRGEPAIHDEPEDEDDGFAPEPEPAPRARVAPPPPPIQTRRAPQPGPASPDSYEMPALALLAEPRQPAPSAAVSTDALEQNATLLESTLEDFGVRGEILAVRPGPVVTLYELEPAPGTKSSRVISLADDIARSMSAISARVAVVQGRNAIGIELPNLKRETVYLRELLASPAFAETKQKLALCLGKNIGGEAIIADLARMPHLLVAGTTGSGKSVAINTMILSLLYRMKPEECRLIMVDPKMLELSVYDGIPHLLSPVVTDPKKAVIALKWAVREMEERYKKMSKLGVRNID
;
A
#
# COMPACT_ATOMS: atom_id res chain seq x y z
N MET A 1 23.63 -68.60 10.17
CA MET A 1 22.67 -67.68 9.51
C MET A 1 23.47 -66.64 8.73
N ARG A 2 23.52 -66.75 7.39
CA ARG A 2 24.19 -65.79 6.51
C ARG A 2 23.17 -64.72 6.09
N SER A 3 23.42 -63.46 6.40
CA SER A 3 22.61 -62.33 5.94
C SER A 3 22.92 -62.05 4.46
N LEU A 4 21.88 -62.17 3.62
CA LEU A 4 21.92 -61.83 2.20
C LEU A 4 22.05 -60.30 2.06
N ARG A 5 23.20 -59.81 1.60
CA ARG A 5 23.34 -58.42 1.14
C ARG A 5 22.57 -58.27 -0.18
N ARG A 6 21.55 -57.42 -0.19
CA ARG A 6 20.88 -56.97 -1.42
C ARG A 6 21.89 -56.24 -2.31
N SER A 7 22.01 -56.66 -3.56
CA SER A 7 22.67 -55.91 -4.62
C SER A 7 21.87 -54.63 -4.88
N ALA A 8 22.51 -53.46 -4.76
CA ALA A 8 21.89 -52.18 -5.11
C ALA A 8 21.45 -52.20 -6.57
N SER A 9 20.20 -51.79 -6.84
CA SER A 9 19.65 -51.78 -8.19
C SER A 9 20.37 -50.69 -9.02
N PRO A 10 20.62 -50.89 -10.33
CA PRO A 10 21.11 -49.84 -11.22
C PRO A 10 20.24 -48.57 -11.19
N TYR A 11 18.96 -48.71 -10.85
CA TYR A 11 18.03 -47.60 -10.63
C TYR A 11 18.36 -46.77 -9.39
N ASP A 12 18.79 -47.40 -8.29
CA ASP A 12 19.17 -46.69 -7.06
C ASP A 12 20.42 -45.83 -7.30
N ALA A 13 21.40 -46.36 -8.04
CA ALA A 13 22.59 -45.62 -8.45
C ALA A 13 22.26 -44.42 -9.37
N LEU A 14 21.33 -44.58 -10.32
CA LEU A 14 20.88 -43.48 -11.18
C LEU A 14 20.18 -42.37 -10.38
N ILE A 15 19.30 -42.76 -9.44
CA ILE A 15 18.58 -41.83 -8.57
C ILE A 15 19.56 -41.08 -7.67
N ASP A 16 20.51 -41.76 -7.04
CA ASP A 16 21.50 -41.11 -6.17
C ASP A 16 22.41 -40.14 -6.94
N THR A 17 22.83 -40.50 -8.15
CA THR A 17 23.64 -39.62 -9.01
C THR A 17 22.85 -38.39 -9.47
N SER A 18 21.58 -38.58 -9.85
CA SER A 18 20.70 -37.48 -10.26
C SER A 18 20.36 -36.54 -9.09
N ARG A 19 20.17 -37.10 -7.89
CA ARG A 19 19.92 -36.34 -6.67
C ARG A 19 21.13 -35.49 -6.28
N ALA A 20 22.34 -36.05 -6.32
CA ALA A 20 23.58 -35.33 -6.03
C ALA A 20 23.86 -34.22 -7.06
N PHE A 21 23.56 -34.47 -8.34
CA PHE A 21 23.64 -33.44 -9.37
C PHE A 21 22.63 -32.33 -9.14
N LEU A 22 21.36 -32.67 -8.86
CA LEU A 22 20.28 -31.70 -8.65
C LEU A 22 20.54 -30.84 -7.41
N THR A 23 20.95 -31.44 -6.29
CA THR A 23 21.29 -30.68 -5.06
C THR A 23 22.41 -29.70 -5.34
N ARG A 24 23.46 -30.11 -6.06
CA ARG A 24 24.57 -29.20 -6.44
C ARG A 24 24.08 -28.05 -7.33
N ARG A 25 23.25 -28.31 -8.34
CA ARG A 25 22.67 -27.27 -9.21
C ARG A 25 21.79 -26.30 -8.41
N VAL A 26 20.94 -26.81 -7.52
CA VAL A 26 20.09 -25.99 -6.65
C VAL A 26 20.92 -25.11 -5.72
N THR A 27 21.98 -25.66 -5.13
CA THR A 27 22.91 -24.91 -4.26
C THR A 27 23.62 -23.79 -5.02
N GLU A 28 24.09 -24.05 -6.24
CA GLU A 28 24.72 -23.03 -7.09
C GLU A 28 23.73 -21.93 -7.50
N VAL A 29 22.52 -22.29 -7.92
CA VAL A 29 21.47 -21.33 -8.26
C VAL A 29 21.08 -20.49 -7.05
N THR A 30 20.97 -21.10 -5.87
CA THR A 30 20.69 -20.41 -4.61
C THR A 30 21.82 -19.43 -4.26
N GLY A 31 23.07 -19.86 -4.40
CA GLY A 31 24.24 -19.01 -4.17
C GLY A 31 24.29 -17.81 -5.12
N LEU A 32 24.02 -18.04 -6.41
CA LEU A 32 23.95 -16.98 -7.41
C LEU A 32 22.80 -16.01 -7.12
N ALA A 33 21.63 -16.50 -6.75
CA ALA A 33 20.47 -15.67 -6.41
C ALA A 33 20.74 -14.78 -5.19
N LEU A 34 21.37 -15.32 -4.13
CA LEU A 34 21.77 -14.52 -2.96
C LEU A 34 22.78 -13.43 -3.32
N LEU A 35 23.78 -13.75 -4.14
CA LEU A 35 24.81 -12.80 -4.55
C LEU A 35 24.22 -11.67 -5.43
N LEU A 36 23.41 -12.03 -6.42
CA LEU A 36 22.73 -11.06 -7.28
C LEU A 36 21.72 -10.20 -6.51
N GLY A 37 20.98 -10.80 -5.58
CA GLY A 37 20.04 -10.09 -4.72
C GLY A 37 20.74 -9.08 -3.81
N ALA A 38 21.85 -9.47 -3.17
CA ALA A 38 22.66 -8.57 -2.34
C ALA A 38 23.30 -7.44 -3.16
N ALA A 39 23.80 -7.74 -4.36
CA ALA A 39 24.32 -6.73 -5.28
C ALA A 39 23.24 -5.75 -5.74
N ALA A 40 22.06 -6.25 -6.14
CA ALA A 40 20.92 -5.43 -6.53
C ALA A 40 20.45 -4.53 -5.37
N PHE A 41 20.35 -5.07 -4.16
CA PHE A 41 19.99 -4.30 -2.97
C PHE A 41 21.02 -3.20 -2.66
N THR A 42 22.31 -3.51 -2.81
CA THR A 42 23.39 -2.52 -2.62
C THR A 42 23.34 -1.41 -3.67
N VAL A 43 23.09 -1.75 -4.95
CA VAL A 43 22.90 -0.76 -6.03
C VAL A 43 21.66 0.09 -5.77
N ALA A 44 20.57 -0.52 -5.29
CA ALA A 44 19.36 0.20 -4.92
C ALA A 44 19.67 1.23 -3.81
N LEU A 45 20.37 0.84 -2.74
CA LEU A 45 20.78 1.76 -1.67
C LEU A 45 21.74 2.85 -2.15
N ALA A 46 22.72 2.50 -2.96
CA ALA A 46 23.71 3.45 -3.49
C ALA A 46 23.10 4.50 -4.41
N THR A 47 21.98 4.18 -5.08
CA THR A 47 21.22 5.10 -5.93
C THR A 47 19.89 5.53 -5.33
N TRP A 48 19.79 5.46 -4.00
CA TRP A 48 18.64 5.94 -3.27
C TRP A 48 18.51 7.47 -3.39
N SER A 49 17.27 7.94 -3.57
CA SER A 49 16.92 9.35 -3.56
C SER A 49 15.61 9.52 -2.81
N ILE A 50 15.54 10.54 -1.95
CA ILE A 50 14.29 10.88 -1.25
C ILE A 50 13.19 11.37 -2.22
N ASP A 51 13.58 11.87 -3.39
CA ASP A 51 12.66 12.37 -4.41
C ASP A 51 12.05 11.26 -5.26
N ASP A 52 12.52 10.01 -5.14
CA ASP A 52 12.04 8.90 -5.96
C ASP A 52 10.62 8.48 -5.52
N PRO A 53 9.80 7.95 -6.46
CA PRO A 53 8.51 7.37 -6.12
C PRO A 53 8.71 6.11 -5.28
N SER A 54 8.08 6.08 -4.11
CA SER A 54 8.11 4.95 -3.18
C SER A 54 6.72 4.69 -2.60
N LEU A 55 6.60 3.68 -1.73
CA LEU A 55 5.34 3.41 -1.01
C LEU A 55 4.97 4.55 -0.05
N ASN A 56 5.96 5.34 0.39
CA ASN A 56 5.78 6.43 1.35
C ASN A 56 5.90 7.82 0.70
N HIS A 57 6.31 7.89 -0.56
CA HIS A 57 6.45 9.14 -1.31
C HIS A 57 5.83 9.02 -2.71
N ALA A 58 4.63 9.62 -2.88
CA ALA A 58 3.91 9.62 -4.14
C ALA A 58 4.31 10.83 -5.00
N THR A 59 4.96 10.59 -6.13
CA THR A 59 5.39 11.62 -7.09
C THR A 59 5.10 11.18 -8.52
N SER A 60 4.90 12.15 -9.43
CA SER A 60 4.74 11.92 -10.87
C SER A 60 6.07 11.77 -11.62
N ARG A 61 7.21 11.93 -10.92
CA ARG A 61 8.54 11.79 -11.50
C ARG A 61 8.92 10.31 -11.67
N ALA A 62 9.66 10.02 -12.74
CA ALA A 62 10.25 8.70 -12.92
C ALA A 62 11.34 8.43 -11.85
N ALA A 63 11.44 7.18 -11.39
CA ALA A 63 12.47 6.77 -10.43
C ALA A 63 13.88 6.96 -11.02
N ARG A 64 14.75 7.64 -10.27
CA ARG A 64 16.18 7.82 -10.59
C ARG A 64 17.02 6.62 -10.19
N ASN A 65 16.52 5.79 -9.27
CA ASN A 65 17.15 4.53 -8.90
C ASN A 65 17.50 3.67 -10.13
N LEU A 66 18.72 3.12 -10.17
CA LEU A 66 19.20 2.32 -11.31
C LEU A 66 18.34 1.08 -11.59
N LEU A 67 17.64 0.56 -10.58
CA LEU A 67 16.74 -0.60 -10.70
C LEU A 67 15.28 -0.19 -10.92
N GLY A 68 15.02 1.08 -11.24
CA GLY A 68 13.70 1.64 -11.48
C GLY A 68 12.84 1.70 -10.20
N PHE A 69 11.51 1.66 -10.38
CA PHE A 69 10.55 1.79 -9.27
C PHE A 69 10.75 0.75 -8.16
N GLY A 70 11.01 -0.52 -8.52
CA GLY A 70 11.26 -1.57 -7.52
C GLY A 70 12.48 -1.29 -6.65
N GLY A 71 13.56 -0.78 -7.26
CA GLY A 71 14.76 -0.36 -6.54
C GLY A 71 14.52 0.84 -5.63
N ALA A 72 13.77 1.82 -6.09
CA ALA A 72 13.37 2.99 -5.29
C ALA A 72 12.57 2.58 -4.05
N VAL A 73 11.58 1.69 -4.20
CA VAL A 73 10.77 1.19 -3.08
C VAL A 73 11.63 0.43 -2.06
N VAL A 74 12.48 -0.48 -2.53
CA VAL A 74 13.30 -1.33 -1.65
C VAL A 74 14.35 -0.52 -0.89
N SER A 75 15.00 0.42 -1.57
CA SER A 75 16.02 1.28 -0.94
C SER A 75 15.39 2.28 0.03
N ASP A 76 14.23 2.85 -0.30
CA ASP A 76 13.48 3.73 0.61
C ASP A 76 13.04 3.01 1.88
N LEU A 77 12.50 1.79 1.76
CA LEU A 77 12.13 0.97 2.92
C LEU A 77 13.37 0.62 3.77
N GLY A 78 14.48 0.25 3.14
CA GLY A 78 15.74 -0.05 3.82
C GLY A 78 16.27 1.16 4.61
N MET A 79 16.29 2.33 3.98
CA MET A 79 16.75 3.57 4.60
C MET A 79 15.85 4.04 5.74
N GLN A 80 14.53 3.88 5.63
CA GLN A 80 13.61 4.26 6.71
C GLN A 80 13.66 3.30 7.90
N LEU A 81 13.72 1.98 7.64
CA LEU A 81 13.71 0.98 8.71
C LEU A 81 15.07 0.87 9.41
N LEU A 82 16.16 0.81 8.65
CA LEU A 82 17.50 0.47 9.16
C LEU A 82 18.51 1.61 9.01
N GLY A 83 18.18 2.68 8.28
CA GLY A 83 19.12 3.76 7.97
C GLY A 83 20.39 3.23 7.31
N LEU A 84 21.54 3.74 7.75
CA LEU A 84 22.86 3.28 7.30
C LEU A 84 23.16 1.82 7.69
N GLY A 85 22.44 1.26 8.68
CA GLY A 85 22.50 -0.15 9.03
C GLY A 85 22.03 -1.09 7.91
N ALA A 86 21.29 -0.57 6.92
CA ALA A 86 20.88 -1.33 5.73
C ALA A 86 22.08 -1.85 4.93
N LEU A 87 23.25 -1.19 4.96
CA LEU A 87 24.46 -1.70 4.31
C LEU A 87 24.95 -3.01 4.94
N ALA A 88 24.86 -3.12 6.28
CA ALA A 88 25.23 -4.33 7.00
C ALA A 88 24.26 -5.49 6.71
N PHE A 89 23.01 -5.19 6.36
CA PHE A 89 22.02 -6.20 5.95
C PHE A 89 22.45 -6.94 4.68
N ALA A 90 23.09 -6.25 3.72
CA ALA A 90 23.48 -6.83 2.42
C ALA A 90 24.69 -7.78 2.50
N LEU A 91 25.55 -7.59 3.51
CA LEU A 91 26.90 -8.17 3.53
C LEU A 91 26.92 -9.70 3.77
N PRO A 92 26.27 -10.28 4.80
CA PRO A 92 26.27 -11.73 4.98
C PRO A 92 25.61 -12.52 3.83
N PRO A 93 24.47 -12.12 3.25
CA PRO A 93 23.91 -12.78 2.06
C PRO A 93 24.87 -12.80 0.87
N ALA A 94 25.64 -11.73 0.63
CA ALA A 94 26.64 -11.69 -0.42
C ALA A 94 27.77 -12.72 -0.18
N VAL A 95 28.26 -12.80 1.07
CA VAL A 95 29.30 -13.77 1.46
C VAL A 95 28.77 -15.21 1.39
N TRP A 96 27.54 -15.46 1.83
CA TRP A 96 26.90 -16.78 1.72
C TRP A 96 26.71 -17.20 0.27
N GLY A 97 26.25 -16.28 -0.59
CA GLY A 97 26.11 -16.51 -2.01
C GLY A 97 27.44 -16.92 -2.66
N MET A 98 28.51 -16.18 -2.35
CA MET A 98 29.87 -16.51 -2.82
C MET A 98 30.37 -17.85 -2.27
N ARG A 99 30.12 -18.17 -1.00
CA ARG A 99 30.50 -19.47 -0.41
C ARG A 99 29.74 -20.63 -1.05
N LEU A 100 28.42 -20.52 -1.22
CA LEU A 100 27.63 -21.56 -1.90
C LEU A 100 28.09 -21.84 -3.34
N LEU A 101 28.56 -20.81 -4.05
CA LEU A 101 29.14 -20.95 -5.39
C LEU A 101 30.51 -21.63 -5.40
N ARG A 102 31.34 -21.42 -4.35
CA ARG A 102 32.71 -21.95 -4.28
C ARG A 102 32.80 -23.32 -3.60
N THR A 103 32.11 -23.50 -2.48
CA THR A 103 32.26 -24.67 -1.60
C THR A 103 31.00 -25.53 -1.53
N HIS A 104 29.87 -25.09 -2.11
CA HIS A 104 28.58 -25.77 -2.08
C HIS A 104 28.07 -26.14 -0.67
N ARG A 105 28.63 -25.53 0.38
CA ARG A 105 28.31 -25.82 1.79
C ARG A 105 28.16 -24.53 2.59
N LEU A 106 27.18 -24.50 3.48
CA LEU A 106 27.00 -23.49 4.53
C LEU A 106 26.71 -24.22 5.84
N ALA A 107 27.74 -24.43 6.65
CA ALA A 107 27.55 -25.01 7.97
C ALA A 107 26.82 -24.04 8.91
N ARG A 108 26.04 -24.58 9.84
CA ARG A 108 25.39 -23.84 10.93
C ARG A 108 24.54 -22.65 10.45
N LEU A 109 23.72 -22.86 9.41
CA LEU A 109 22.87 -21.82 8.80
C LEU A 109 22.01 -21.06 9.83
N GLN A 110 21.43 -21.77 10.81
CA GLN A 110 20.60 -21.16 11.84
C GLN A 110 21.38 -20.14 12.69
N LEU A 111 22.59 -20.49 13.13
CA LEU A 111 23.46 -19.59 13.88
C LEU A 111 23.84 -18.37 13.03
N ARG A 112 24.18 -18.57 11.75
CA ARG A 112 24.53 -17.49 10.83
C ARG A 112 23.35 -16.52 10.61
N LEU A 113 22.12 -17.03 10.50
CA LEU A 113 20.91 -16.21 10.39
C LEU A 113 20.64 -15.40 11.65
N VAL A 114 20.80 -16.01 12.84
CA VAL A 114 20.64 -15.30 14.12
C VAL A 114 21.68 -14.18 14.27
N LEU A 115 22.95 -14.50 14.00
CA LEU A 115 24.04 -13.53 14.04
C LEU A 115 23.88 -12.42 13.00
N TRP A 116 23.31 -12.73 11.82
CA TRP A 116 23.00 -11.72 10.81
C TRP A 116 21.96 -10.73 11.32
N ILE A 117 20.85 -11.22 11.90
CA ILE A 117 19.78 -10.38 12.47
C ILE A 117 20.30 -9.49 13.58
N ILE A 118 21.06 -10.06 14.53
CA ILE A 118 21.70 -9.31 15.61
C ILE A 118 22.68 -8.28 15.03
N GLY A 119 23.47 -8.67 14.03
CA GLY A 119 24.51 -7.86 13.43
C GLY A 119 24.01 -6.60 12.73
N PHE A 120 23.03 -6.72 11.81
CA PHE A 120 22.51 -5.52 11.14
C PHE A 120 21.64 -4.67 12.07
N GLY A 121 20.96 -5.28 13.04
CA GLY A 121 20.22 -4.56 14.08
C GLY A 121 21.15 -3.72 14.96
N ALA A 122 22.24 -4.31 15.44
CA ALA A 122 23.28 -3.60 16.17
C ALA A 122 23.96 -2.52 15.31
N ALA A 123 24.22 -2.77 14.03
CA ALA A 123 24.75 -1.76 13.11
C ALA A 123 23.80 -0.56 12.95
N SER A 124 22.48 -0.81 12.92
CA SER A 124 21.46 0.25 12.90
C SER A 124 21.45 1.04 14.22
N GLY A 125 21.54 0.36 15.37
CA GLY A 125 21.65 1.01 16.69
C GLY A 125 22.93 1.85 16.84
N MET A 126 24.06 1.36 16.34
CA MET A 126 25.32 2.11 16.26
C MET A 126 25.18 3.35 15.39
N ALA A 127 24.55 3.23 14.21
CA ALA A 127 24.33 4.37 13.33
C ALA A 127 23.46 5.45 14.00
N SER A 128 22.38 5.07 14.68
CA SER A 128 21.53 6.03 15.44
C SER A 128 22.30 6.76 16.55
N ALA A 129 23.34 6.13 17.12
CA ALA A 129 24.17 6.77 18.15
C ALA A 129 25.05 7.91 17.60
N LEU A 130 25.24 8.00 16.28
CA LEU A 130 25.94 9.09 15.62
C LEU A 130 25.00 10.29 15.42
N PRO A 131 25.45 11.53 15.65
CA PRO A 131 24.63 12.71 15.42
C PRO A 131 24.32 12.86 13.92
N PRO A 132 23.04 13.04 13.53
CA PRO A 132 22.69 13.28 12.14
C PRO A 132 23.26 14.62 11.66
N THR A 133 23.77 14.64 10.43
CA THR A 133 24.26 15.89 9.82
C THR A 133 23.10 16.73 9.30
N ALA A 134 23.29 18.03 9.11
CA ALA A 134 22.27 18.92 8.53
C ALA A 134 21.82 18.52 7.10
N ARG A 135 22.55 17.63 6.44
CA ARG A 135 22.23 17.10 5.11
C ARG A 135 21.46 15.78 5.16
N TRP A 136 21.21 15.23 6.35
CA TRP A 136 20.46 14.00 6.51
C TRP A 136 18.97 14.25 6.17
N PRO A 137 18.41 13.55 5.17
CA PRO A 137 17.11 13.92 4.61
C PRO A 137 15.92 13.26 5.32
N LEU A 138 16.14 12.26 6.19
CA LEU A 138 15.07 11.53 6.87
C LEU A 138 14.77 12.15 8.25
N PRO A 139 13.50 12.09 8.71
CA PRO A 139 13.12 12.55 10.05
C PRO A 139 13.64 11.63 11.16
N THR A 140 14.04 10.40 10.82
CA THR A 140 14.69 9.44 11.72
C THR A 140 16.19 9.69 11.80
N GLY A 141 16.83 9.23 12.88
CA GLY A 141 18.28 9.19 12.98
C GLY A 141 18.96 8.35 11.90
N LEU A 142 20.29 8.37 11.90
CA LEU A 142 21.11 7.65 10.91
C LEU A 142 20.90 6.13 10.93
N GLY A 143 20.30 5.58 11.98
CA GLY A 143 19.94 4.16 12.12
C GLY A 143 18.51 3.80 11.73
N GLY A 144 17.74 4.75 11.18
CA GLY A 144 16.32 4.55 10.88
C GLY A 144 15.48 4.27 12.13
N VAL A 145 14.23 3.88 11.92
CA VAL A 145 13.28 3.60 13.01
C VAL A 145 13.79 2.50 13.95
N ALA A 146 14.39 1.44 13.42
CA ALA A 146 14.90 0.33 14.23
C ALA A 146 16.09 0.76 15.08
N GLY A 147 17.04 1.52 14.52
CA GLY A 147 18.18 2.02 15.24
C GLY A 147 17.80 3.00 16.36
N ASP A 148 16.89 3.93 16.06
CA ASP A 148 16.39 4.90 17.05
C ASP A 148 15.66 4.22 18.20
N ALA A 149 14.87 3.18 17.92
CA ALA A 149 14.21 2.38 18.94
C ALA A 149 15.22 1.62 19.82
N LEU A 150 16.25 1.00 19.22
CA LEU A 150 17.31 0.31 19.95
C LEU A 150 18.10 1.27 20.84
N LEU A 151 18.53 2.41 20.30
CA LEU A 151 19.25 3.42 21.07
C LEU A 151 18.39 3.99 22.20
N GLY A 152 17.11 4.24 21.95
CA GLY A 152 16.15 4.68 22.96
C GLY A 152 16.02 3.68 24.10
N ALA A 153 15.89 2.39 23.78
CA ALA A 153 15.85 1.31 24.77
C ALA A 153 17.14 1.21 25.58
N ALA A 154 18.31 1.32 24.93
CA ALA A 154 19.60 1.31 25.62
C ALA A 154 19.75 2.49 26.58
N LYS A 155 19.34 3.70 26.17
CA LYS A 155 19.34 4.90 27.03
C LYS A 155 18.38 4.76 28.21
N ALA A 156 17.20 4.16 27.99
CA ALA A 156 16.22 3.92 29.05
C ALA A 156 16.74 2.95 30.12
N ILE A 157 17.53 1.95 29.73
CA ILE A 157 18.10 0.96 30.66
C ILE A 157 19.38 1.49 31.33
N ALA A 158 20.27 2.13 30.58
CA ALA A 158 21.61 2.49 31.04
C ALA A 158 21.72 3.91 31.61
N GLY A 159 20.67 4.74 31.50
CA GLY A 159 20.67 6.12 32.01
C GLY A 159 21.83 6.95 31.41
N PRO A 160 22.62 7.68 32.23
CA PRO A 160 23.76 8.48 31.75
C PRO A 160 24.83 7.67 31.01
N ALA A 161 25.00 6.38 31.35
CA ALA A 161 25.92 5.48 30.66
C ALA A 161 25.43 5.13 29.24
N GLY A 162 24.18 5.44 28.90
CA GLY A 162 23.62 5.30 27.56
C GLY A 162 24.33 6.13 26.49
N ALA A 163 25.16 7.10 26.88
CA ALA A 163 26.07 7.82 25.98
C ALA A 163 27.09 6.88 25.30
N PHE A 164 27.45 5.75 25.93
CA PHE A 164 28.37 4.76 25.38
C PHE A 164 27.68 3.63 24.61
N ALA A 165 26.35 3.65 24.49
CA ALA A 165 25.57 2.59 23.84
C ALA A 165 26.01 2.35 22.38
N GLY A 166 26.44 3.40 21.67
CA GLY A 166 26.99 3.28 20.32
C GLY A 166 28.21 2.37 20.22
N PHE A 167 29.14 2.42 21.19
CA PHE A 167 30.32 1.56 21.21
C PHE A 167 29.97 0.10 21.47
N LEU A 168 29.00 -0.15 22.37
CA LEU A 168 28.50 -1.50 22.63
C LEU A 168 27.84 -2.07 21.37
N TYR A 169 26.98 -1.29 20.71
CA TYR A 169 26.36 -1.70 19.46
C TYR A 169 27.39 -1.93 18.34
N ALA A 170 28.44 -1.11 18.26
CA ALA A 170 29.54 -1.33 17.32
C ALA A 170 30.25 -2.67 17.57
N ALA A 171 30.60 -2.97 18.83
CA ALA A 171 31.24 -4.24 19.20
C ALA A 171 30.35 -5.44 18.86
N VAL A 172 29.06 -5.39 19.21
CA VAL A 172 28.08 -6.45 18.91
C VAL A 172 27.91 -6.61 17.40
N ALA A 173 27.83 -5.50 16.64
CA ALA A 173 27.71 -5.54 15.19
C ALA A 173 28.93 -6.21 14.54
N VAL A 174 30.15 -5.83 14.94
CA VAL A 174 31.39 -6.41 14.40
C VAL A 174 31.47 -7.90 14.70
N ILE A 175 31.27 -8.33 15.94
CA ILE A 175 31.32 -9.74 16.33
C ILE A 175 30.26 -10.55 15.58
N SER A 176 29.02 -10.05 15.56
CA SER A 176 27.89 -10.79 14.97
C SER A 176 27.97 -10.84 13.45
N LEU A 177 28.35 -9.75 12.76
CA LEU A 177 28.50 -9.76 11.30
C LEU A 177 29.69 -10.60 10.85
N THR A 178 30.79 -10.58 11.60
CA THR A 178 31.98 -11.41 11.32
C THR A 178 31.63 -12.90 11.48
N GLY A 179 30.93 -13.26 12.56
CA GLY A 179 30.41 -14.61 12.77
C GLY A 179 29.36 -15.02 11.73
N ALA A 180 28.44 -14.13 11.34
CA ALA A 180 27.45 -14.39 10.29
C ALA A 180 28.12 -14.69 8.95
N CYS A 181 29.18 -13.96 8.60
CA CYS A 181 30.00 -14.23 7.42
C CYS A 181 30.80 -15.54 7.53
N GLY A 182 30.93 -16.09 8.73
CA GLY A 182 31.69 -17.30 9.04
C GLY A 182 33.20 -17.05 9.09
N PHE A 183 33.61 -15.88 9.58
CA PHE A 183 35.00 -15.60 9.93
C PHE A 183 35.11 -15.68 11.47
N GLY A 184 36.05 -16.47 12.01
CA GLY A 184 36.57 -16.30 13.38
C GLY A 184 35.81 -16.84 14.60
N LEU A 185 34.68 -17.53 14.48
CA LEU A 185 34.04 -18.28 15.61
C LEU A 185 33.32 -19.57 15.16
N ILE A 186 33.31 -19.80 13.85
CA ILE A 186 32.70 -20.94 13.18
C ILE A 186 33.80 -21.44 12.25
N GLU A 187 34.76 -22.17 12.81
CA GLU A 187 35.61 -23.03 12.00
C GLU A 187 34.66 -24.05 11.35
N ASP A 188 34.77 -24.18 10.03
CA ASP A 188 34.17 -25.30 9.29
C ASP A 188 35.05 -26.56 9.52
N ASP A 189 35.54 -26.75 10.76
CA ASP A 189 36.30 -27.92 11.20
C ASP A 189 35.31 -29.00 11.63
N ASP A 190 34.73 -29.65 10.64
CA ASP A 190 34.19 -31.00 10.81
C ASP A 190 34.97 -31.91 9.84
N GLU A 191 36.26 -32.08 10.09
CA GLU A 191 37.09 -33.10 9.42
C GLU A 191 37.10 -34.45 10.18
N GLU A 192 36.38 -34.60 11.30
CA GLU A 192 36.50 -35.81 12.14
C GLU A 192 35.21 -36.60 12.45
N ASP A 193 33.99 -36.08 12.29
CA ASP A 193 32.79 -36.76 12.87
C ASP A 193 31.93 -37.64 11.93
N GLU A 194 32.34 -37.91 10.68
CA GLU A 194 31.65 -38.89 9.80
C GLU A 194 32.56 -40.02 9.27
N ALA A 195 33.73 -40.24 9.87
CA ALA A 195 34.65 -41.31 9.47
C ALA A 195 34.42 -42.66 10.17
N GLU A 196 33.48 -42.80 11.11
CA GLU A 196 33.31 -44.02 11.92
C GLU A 196 32.10 -44.91 11.57
N SER A 197 31.48 -44.73 10.40
CA SER A 197 30.49 -45.69 9.91
C SER A 197 30.54 -45.82 8.39
N TYR A 198 30.97 -47.01 7.93
CA TYR A 198 30.97 -47.50 6.56
C TYR A 198 32.28 -47.37 5.75
N ALA A 199 33.35 -48.04 6.21
CA ALA A 199 34.41 -48.50 5.32
C ALA A 199 33.98 -49.76 4.55
N PRO A 200 33.90 -49.76 3.20
CA PRO A 200 33.75 -51.00 2.46
C PRO A 200 35.10 -51.71 2.37
N VAL A 201 35.14 -52.92 2.94
CA VAL A 201 36.21 -53.91 2.75
C VAL A 201 36.40 -54.14 1.25
N VAL A 202 37.55 -53.73 0.72
CA VAL A 202 38.01 -54.05 -0.63
C VAL A 202 38.37 -55.54 -0.66
N SER A 203 37.46 -56.36 -1.18
CA SER A 203 37.77 -57.74 -1.57
C SER A 203 38.49 -57.71 -2.92
N ARG A 204 39.80 -58.00 -2.88
CA ARG A 204 40.57 -58.48 -4.03
C ARG A 204 39.87 -59.70 -4.62
N TYR A 205 39.19 -59.56 -5.76
CA TYR A 205 39.06 -60.62 -6.77
C TYR A 205 38.82 -59.97 -8.14
N ASP A 206 39.65 -60.39 -9.09
CA ASP A 206 39.56 -60.22 -10.55
C ASP A 206 39.96 -58.88 -11.21
N GLU A 207 41.24 -58.52 -11.03
CA GLU A 207 42.09 -58.22 -12.18
C GLU A 207 42.34 -59.52 -12.99
N ARG A 208 41.43 -59.89 -13.90
CA ARG A 208 41.73 -60.72 -15.09
C ARG A 208 40.44 -60.99 -15.87
N GLN A 209 40.10 -60.10 -16.81
CA GLN A 209 39.59 -60.43 -18.15
C GLN A 209 39.10 -59.15 -18.86
N GLY A 210 40.06 -58.27 -19.18
CA GLY A 210 39.86 -57.22 -20.16
C GLY A 210 40.71 -57.52 -21.39
N ARG A 211 40.30 -58.47 -22.24
CA ARG A 211 40.66 -58.52 -23.67
C ARG A 211 40.01 -59.70 -24.41
N ARG A 212 39.01 -59.35 -25.23
CA ARG A 212 38.64 -59.90 -26.56
C ARG A 212 37.13 -60.12 -26.66
N GLY A 213 36.55 -59.60 -27.73
CA GLY A 213 35.23 -60.02 -28.22
C GLY A 213 34.41 -58.85 -28.75
N ALA A 214 34.56 -58.57 -30.04
CA ALA A 214 33.64 -57.75 -30.81
C ALA A 214 32.37 -58.54 -31.19
N ALA A 215 31.32 -57.78 -31.52
CA ALA A 215 30.17 -58.09 -32.39
C ALA A 215 29.00 -58.95 -31.87
N ALA A 216 27.81 -58.33 -31.83
CA ALA A 216 26.44 -58.79 -32.19
C ALA A 216 25.43 -57.87 -31.47
N ALA A 217 24.72 -56.94 -32.13
CA ALA A 217 23.52 -57.09 -32.97
C ALA A 217 22.18 -57.23 -32.18
N HIS A 218 21.25 -56.34 -32.55
CA HIS A 218 19.79 -56.25 -32.38
C HIS A 218 19.12 -55.61 -31.15
N ASP A 219 18.55 -54.43 -31.46
CA ASP A 219 17.24 -53.81 -31.17
C ASP A 219 16.38 -54.35 -30.01
N ASP A 220 15.96 -53.45 -29.13
CA ASP A 220 14.52 -53.15 -28.98
C ASP A 220 14.27 -51.75 -28.38
N GLU A 221 13.17 -51.16 -28.80
CA GLU A 221 12.72 -49.77 -28.67
C GLU A 221 12.30 -49.36 -27.24
N SER A 222 12.71 -48.17 -26.79
CA SER A 222 11.85 -47.24 -26.01
C SER A 222 12.55 -45.87 -25.81
N PRO A 223 11.94 -44.73 -26.21
CA PRO A 223 12.56 -43.43 -26.05
C PRO A 223 12.42 -42.94 -24.60
N GLY A 224 13.52 -43.04 -23.83
CA GLY A 224 13.58 -42.56 -22.45
C GLY A 224 13.53 -41.03 -22.35
N LEU A 225 12.79 -40.56 -21.34
CA LEU A 225 12.52 -39.17 -20.92
C LEU A 225 13.73 -38.22 -20.75
N GLY A 226 14.95 -38.64 -21.08
CA GLY A 226 16.17 -37.81 -21.01
C GLY A 226 16.37 -36.84 -22.17
N LEU A 227 15.77 -37.10 -23.34
CA LEU A 227 15.90 -36.22 -24.51
C LEU A 227 14.90 -35.03 -24.46
N ALA A 228 13.77 -35.18 -23.76
CA ALA A 228 12.80 -34.11 -23.58
C ALA A 228 13.28 -33.01 -22.59
N SER A 229 14.14 -33.37 -21.61
CA SER A 229 14.67 -32.41 -20.63
C SER A 229 15.86 -31.60 -21.16
N LEU A 230 16.71 -32.19 -22.01
CA LEU A 230 17.77 -31.47 -22.72
C LEU A 230 17.21 -30.49 -23.76
N GLY A 231 16.14 -30.87 -24.47
CA GLY A 231 15.42 -29.99 -25.39
C GLY A 231 14.78 -28.81 -24.68
N ALA A 232 14.15 -29.02 -23.52
CA ALA A 232 13.54 -27.96 -22.72
C ALA A 232 14.58 -26.99 -22.12
N LEU A 233 15.73 -27.49 -21.68
CA LEU A 233 16.83 -26.66 -21.16
C LEU A 233 17.53 -25.88 -22.29
N ALA A 234 17.71 -26.47 -23.46
CA ALA A 234 18.20 -25.77 -24.64
C ALA A 234 17.22 -24.68 -25.08
N HIS A 235 15.91 -24.97 -25.08
CA HIS A 235 14.87 -23.97 -25.36
C HIS A 235 14.87 -22.82 -24.35
N LEU A 236 15.02 -23.12 -23.06
CA LEU A 236 15.12 -22.09 -22.02
C LEU A 236 16.37 -21.22 -22.16
N ALA A 237 17.51 -21.82 -22.50
CA ALA A 237 18.76 -21.09 -22.73
C ALA A 237 18.66 -20.21 -23.98
N ILE A 238 18.06 -20.71 -25.06
CA ILE A 238 17.84 -19.97 -26.30
C ILE A 238 16.81 -18.85 -26.08
N SER A 239 15.71 -19.10 -25.36
CA SER A 239 14.70 -18.08 -25.04
C SER A 239 15.23 -17.00 -24.10
N ALA A 240 16.06 -17.37 -23.12
CA ALA A 240 16.72 -16.40 -22.23
C ALA A 240 17.73 -15.55 -23.00
N ARG A 241 18.51 -16.15 -23.90
CA ARG A 241 19.46 -15.44 -24.75
C ARG A 241 18.76 -14.52 -25.75
N ALA A 242 17.62 -14.94 -26.31
CA ALA A 242 16.78 -14.12 -27.18
C ALA A 242 16.14 -12.94 -26.41
N ALA A 243 15.64 -13.17 -25.20
CA ALA A 243 15.07 -12.10 -24.35
C ALA A 243 16.12 -11.06 -23.91
N VAL A 244 17.36 -11.50 -23.65
CA VAL A 244 18.48 -10.60 -23.35
C VAL A 244 18.94 -9.84 -24.60
N ALA A 245 19.04 -10.50 -25.76
CA ALA A 245 19.36 -9.85 -27.02
C ALA A 245 18.30 -8.80 -27.41
N GLN A 246 17.01 -9.10 -27.25
CA GLN A 246 15.91 -8.16 -27.47
C GLN A 246 15.95 -6.97 -26.50
N ARG A 247 16.39 -7.17 -25.25
CA ARG A 247 16.57 -6.08 -24.28
C ARG A 247 17.78 -5.20 -24.57
N ILE A 248 18.85 -5.78 -25.11
CA ILE A 248 20.06 -5.06 -25.52
C ILE A 248 19.82 -4.29 -26.82
N ASP A 249 19.06 -4.85 -27.77
CA ASP A 249 18.63 -4.15 -28.98
C ASP A 249 17.60 -3.05 -28.66
N ALA A 250 16.71 -3.26 -27.68
CA ALA A 250 15.86 -2.21 -27.14
C ALA A 250 16.64 -1.09 -26.42
N PHE A 251 17.84 -1.38 -25.91
CA PHE A 251 18.73 -0.40 -25.29
C PHE A 251 19.64 0.33 -26.30
N ARG A 252 19.99 -0.32 -27.42
CA ARG A 252 20.80 0.25 -28.51
C ARG A 252 19.96 0.97 -29.57
N GLY A 253 18.70 0.61 -29.73
CA GLY A 253 17.73 1.25 -30.63
C GLY A 253 17.12 2.52 -30.05
N GLY A 254 17.97 3.50 -29.71
CA GLY A 254 17.54 4.85 -29.38
C GLY A 254 17.00 5.58 -30.61
N SER A 255 15.75 5.35 -30.99
CA SER A 255 14.98 6.29 -31.81
C SER A 255 13.52 6.29 -31.40
N TRP A 256 13.11 7.34 -30.70
CA TRP A 256 11.74 7.57 -30.31
C TRP A 256 10.87 7.84 -31.55
N ARG A 257 9.97 6.90 -31.87
CA ARG A 257 8.79 7.20 -32.70
C ARG A 257 7.58 6.33 -32.30
N ARG A 258 6.77 6.91 -31.42
CA ARG A 258 5.30 6.94 -31.40
C ARG A 258 4.59 5.75 -32.08
N ASP A 259 4.18 4.78 -31.28
CA ASP A 259 2.87 4.13 -31.41
C ASP A 259 2.23 4.09 -30.02
N GLY A 260 1.05 4.69 -29.91
CA GLY A 260 0.22 4.67 -28.72
C GLY A 260 -0.42 3.30 -28.60
N ALA A 261 0.06 2.52 -27.63
CA ALA A 261 -0.68 1.40 -27.08
C ALA A 261 -0.81 1.64 -25.58
N ASP A 262 -2.05 1.82 -25.14
CA ASP A 262 -2.44 1.97 -23.75
C ASP A 262 -1.88 0.80 -22.91
N PRO A 263 -1.15 1.04 -21.80
CA PRO A 263 -0.59 -0.04 -20.97
C PRO A 263 -1.63 -0.91 -20.25
N TYR A 264 -2.93 -0.63 -20.42
CA TYR A 264 -4.04 -1.31 -19.73
C TYR A 264 -4.90 -2.22 -20.62
N ALA A 265 -4.57 -2.36 -21.90
CA ALA A 265 -5.39 -3.12 -22.86
C ALA A 265 -5.38 -4.66 -22.72
N GLY A 266 -4.95 -5.20 -21.57
CA GLY A 266 -4.87 -6.65 -21.33
C GLY A 266 -5.64 -7.20 -20.13
N ASN A 267 -6.06 -6.34 -19.19
CA ASN A 267 -6.53 -6.79 -17.87
C ASN A 267 -7.94 -6.31 -17.52
N SER A 268 -8.84 -6.19 -18.50
CA SER A 268 -10.24 -5.95 -18.16
C SER A 268 -10.87 -7.25 -17.62
N PRO A 269 -11.50 -7.23 -16.43
CA PRO A 269 -12.20 -8.39 -15.88
C PRO A 269 -13.29 -8.93 -16.82
N ALA A 270 -13.82 -8.08 -17.70
CA ALA A 270 -14.81 -8.43 -18.71
C ALA A 270 -14.24 -9.36 -19.82
N LEU A 271 -12.99 -9.18 -20.23
CA LEU A 271 -12.32 -10.06 -21.21
C LEU A 271 -11.88 -11.38 -20.57
N ALA A 272 -11.49 -11.36 -19.30
CA ALA A 272 -11.20 -12.57 -18.53
C ALA A 272 -12.46 -13.42 -18.30
N ALA A 273 -13.60 -12.79 -18.00
CA ALA A 273 -14.90 -13.46 -17.88
C ALA A 273 -15.35 -14.09 -19.21
N ARG A 274 -15.19 -13.38 -20.33
CA ARG A 274 -15.52 -13.94 -21.65
C ARG A 274 -14.68 -15.17 -22.03
N ARG A 275 -13.42 -15.26 -21.59
CA ARG A 275 -12.56 -16.43 -21.79
C ARG A 275 -12.89 -17.59 -20.84
N ALA A 276 -13.36 -17.30 -19.63
CA ALA A 276 -13.70 -18.32 -18.64
C ALA A 276 -15.04 -19.04 -18.95
N PHE A 277 -15.91 -18.42 -19.76
CA PHE A 277 -17.24 -18.95 -20.10
C PHE A 277 -17.43 -19.26 -21.60
N ALA A 278 -16.37 -19.27 -22.41
CA ALA A 278 -16.46 -19.70 -23.80
C ALA A 278 -16.32 -21.24 -23.86
N GLU A 279 -17.31 -21.92 -24.44
CA GLU A 279 -17.22 -23.36 -24.70
C GLU A 279 -16.22 -23.65 -25.83
N PRO A 280 -15.48 -24.78 -25.77
CA PRO A 280 -14.41 -25.07 -26.71
C PRO A 280 -14.98 -25.49 -28.07
N GLY A 281 -15.02 -24.56 -29.03
CA GLY A 281 -15.42 -24.90 -30.40
C GLY A 281 -15.40 -23.77 -31.44
N GLU A 282 -15.45 -22.50 -31.05
CA GLU A 282 -15.60 -21.41 -32.04
C GLU A 282 -14.48 -20.37 -31.91
N ALA A 283 -13.46 -20.51 -32.75
CA ALA A 283 -12.51 -19.45 -33.06
C ALA A 283 -12.27 -19.44 -34.58
N GLU A 284 -12.99 -18.56 -35.28
CA GLU A 284 -12.72 -18.20 -36.68
C GLU A 284 -11.57 -17.18 -36.75
N PRO A 285 -10.61 -17.32 -37.69
CA PRO A 285 -9.53 -16.36 -37.88
C PRO A 285 -9.92 -15.29 -38.92
N LEU A 286 -9.73 -14.02 -38.58
CA LEU A 286 -9.79 -12.93 -39.55
C LEU A 286 -8.39 -12.32 -39.71
N ASP A 287 -7.73 -12.77 -40.77
CA ASP A 287 -6.65 -12.06 -41.45
C ASP A 287 -7.23 -11.01 -42.41
N ASP A 288 -6.40 -10.02 -42.71
CA ASP A 288 -6.45 -9.09 -43.84
C ASP A 288 -7.55 -8.02 -43.91
N LEU A 289 -7.20 -6.79 -43.47
CA LEU A 289 -7.58 -5.57 -44.21
C LEU A 289 -6.43 -4.54 -44.23
N GLU A 290 -5.82 -4.48 -45.41
CA GLU A 290 -5.11 -3.41 -46.13
C GLU A 290 -4.77 -2.08 -45.42
N ARG A 291 -3.49 -1.70 -45.50
CA ARG A 291 -2.95 -0.38 -45.11
C ARG A 291 -2.98 0.59 -46.30
N PRO A 292 -3.56 1.80 -46.18
CA PRO A 292 -3.36 2.85 -47.18
C PRO A 292 -2.02 3.57 -46.98
N THR A 293 -1.45 3.97 -48.11
CA THR A 293 -0.14 4.59 -48.31
C THR A 293 0.00 5.98 -47.65
N ARG A 294 1.17 6.23 -47.04
CA ARG A 294 1.54 7.51 -46.41
C ARG A 294 1.90 8.56 -47.47
N VAL A 295 1.12 9.64 -47.54
CA VAL A 295 1.56 10.91 -48.16
C VAL A 295 2.51 11.62 -47.21
N ALA A 296 3.71 11.95 -47.69
CA ALA A 296 4.78 12.60 -46.94
C ALA A 296 4.43 14.06 -46.60
N ARG A 297 4.21 14.36 -45.31
CA ARG A 297 4.17 15.73 -44.78
C ARG A 297 5.55 16.09 -44.22
N ARG A 298 6.17 17.12 -44.80
CA ARG A 298 7.45 17.72 -44.37
C ARG A 298 7.16 18.69 -43.20
N GLU A 299 7.81 18.49 -42.06
CA GLU A 299 7.76 19.46 -40.95
C GLU A 299 8.90 20.50 -41.10
N PRO A 300 8.68 21.75 -40.64
CA PRO A 300 9.70 22.80 -40.68
C PRO A 300 10.73 22.62 -39.57
N VAL A 301 11.99 22.90 -39.90
CA VAL A 301 13.12 22.89 -38.96
C VAL A 301 13.11 24.20 -38.16
N PHE A 302 12.98 24.11 -36.83
CA PHE A 302 13.24 25.23 -35.94
C PHE A 302 14.68 25.14 -35.44
N ALA A 303 15.46 26.20 -35.66
CA ALA A 303 16.82 26.33 -35.18
C ALA A 303 16.86 26.49 -33.65
N GLU A 304 17.69 25.70 -32.98
CA GLU A 304 17.98 25.81 -31.55
C GLU A 304 18.65 27.15 -31.25
N SER A 305 18.06 27.93 -30.35
CA SER A 305 18.70 29.11 -29.77
C SER A 305 19.53 28.70 -28.55
N PRO A 306 20.76 29.22 -28.38
CA PRO A 306 21.63 28.83 -27.27
C PRO A 306 21.12 29.35 -25.92
N PRO A 307 21.46 28.67 -24.80
CA PRO A 307 20.95 28.99 -23.48
C PRO A 307 21.47 30.35 -22.99
N ARG A 308 20.54 31.22 -22.56
CA ARG A 308 20.85 32.48 -21.87
C ARG A 308 21.42 32.17 -20.49
N ARG A 309 22.66 32.60 -20.26
CA ARG A 309 23.32 32.62 -18.95
C ARG A 309 22.60 33.64 -18.06
N VAL A 310 21.99 33.18 -16.97
CA VAL A 310 21.45 34.05 -15.93
C VAL A 310 22.59 34.38 -14.98
N GLU A 311 23.00 35.64 -14.94
CA GLU A 311 23.95 36.13 -13.92
C GLU A 311 23.27 36.20 -12.55
N PRO A 312 24.01 35.92 -11.45
CA PRO A 312 23.45 35.98 -10.10
C PRO A 312 23.15 37.42 -9.71
N ALA A 313 21.90 37.67 -9.33
CA ALA A 313 21.46 38.94 -8.76
C ALA A 313 22.25 39.26 -7.48
N GLN A 314 22.79 40.48 -7.43
CA GLN A 314 23.52 41.04 -6.31
C GLN A 314 22.64 41.04 -5.04
N ARG A 315 23.17 40.46 -3.96
CA ARG A 315 22.57 40.47 -2.62
C ARG A 315 22.48 41.91 -2.13
N ARG A 316 21.25 42.37 -1.86
CA ARG A 316 20.98 43.59 -1.11
C ARG A 316 21.29 43.32 0.36
N GLY A 317 22.13 44.15 0.96
CA GLY A 317 22.74 43.93 2.28
C GLY A 317 21.74 43.86 3.44
N GLU A 318 22.05 42.97 4.38
CA GLU A 318 21.56 42.99 5.75
C GLU A 318 22.22 44.17 6.50
N PRO A 319 21.50 44.90 7.35
CA PRO A 319 22.11 45.94 8.17
C PRO A 319 22.99 45.31 9.26
N ALA A 320 24.22 45.81 9.35
CA ALA A 320 25.20 45.47 10.36
C ALA A 320 24.74 45.95 11.75
N ILE A 321 24.73 45.04 12.72
CA ILE A 321 24.66 45.39 14.14
C ILE A 321 26.08 45.71 14.57
N HIS A 322 26.28 46.96 14.99
CA HIS A 322 27.51 47.48 15.57
C HIS A 322 27.66 46.91 16.99
N ASP A 323 28.78 46.23 17.25
CA ASP A 323 29.31 46.02 18.59
C ASP A 323 30.19 47.22 18.94
N GLU A 324 29.87 47.92 20.03
CA GLU A 324 30.80 48.76 20.78
C GLU A 324 30.51 48.62 22.29
N PRO A 325 31.53 48.82 23.15
CA PRO A 325 31.83 47.96 24.28
C PRO A 325 31.22 48.39 25.61
N GLU A 326 31.29 47.46 26.55
CA GLU A 326 30.93 47.56 27.97
C GLU A 326 31.63 48.73 28.67
N ASP A 327 30.86 49.53 29.39
CA ASP A 327 31.33 50.31 30.55
C ASP A 327 30.34 50.09 31.71
N GLU A 328 30.89 49.65 32.84
CA GLU A 328 30.25 49.45 34.14
C GLU A 328 29.91 50.82 34.77
N ASP A 329 28.67 51.01 35.24
CA ASP A 329 28.43 51.87 36.41
C ASP A 329 27.15 51.46 37.17
N ASP A 330 27.30 51.40 38.48
CA ASP A 330 26.34 50.94 39.48
C ASP A 330 25.19 51.93 39.68
N GLY A 331 23.95 51.44 39.67
CA GLY A 331 22.79 52.28 39.93
C GLY A 331 21.53 51.48 40.29
N PHE A 332 21.38 51.15 41.56
CA PHE A 332 20.20 50.52 42.14
C PHE A 332 18.93 51.35 41.90
N ALA A 333 17.94 50.79 41.19
CA ALA A 333 16.57 51.31 41.14
C ALA A 333 15.54 50.15 41.08
N PRO A 334 14.35 50.34 41.67
CA PRO A 334 13.58 49.27 42.30
C PRO A 334 12.70 48.46 41.34
N GLU A 335 12.45 47.22 41.75
CA GLU A 335 11.64 46.19 41.08
C GLU A 335 10.21 46.70 40.76
N PRO A 336 9.73 46.58 39.49
CA PRO A 336 8.38 47.00 39.13
C PRO A 336 7.34 46.04 39.72
N GLU A 337 6.34 46.61 40.40
CA GLU A 337 5.18 45.90 40.92
C GLU A 337 4.45 45.07 39.84
N PRO A 338 3.94 43.88 40.18
CA PRO A 338 3.19 43.06 39.26
C PRO A 338 1.84 43.71 38.92
N ALA A 339 1.64 43.92 37.62
CA ALA A 339 0.38 44.38 37.04
C ALA A 339 -0.84 43.56 37.54
N PRO A 340 -2.00 44.20 37.72
CA PRO A 340 -3.15 43.61 38.38
C PRO A 340 -3.69 42.43 37.58
N ARG A 341 -3.76 41.27 38.25
CA ARG A 341 -4.44 40.07 37.74
C ARG A 341 -5.88 40.43 37.39
N ALA A 342 -6.19 40.49 36.10
CA ALA A 342 -7.55 40.47 35.61
C ALA A 342 -8.23 39.22 36.19
N ARG A 343 -9.26 39.44 37.00
CA ARG A 343 -10.08 38.38 37.59
C ARG A 343 -10.61 37.50 36.46
N VAL A 344 -10.11 36.28 36.38
CA VAL A 344 -10.75 35.20 35.64
C VAL A 344 -12.14 35.06 36.24
N ALA A 345 -13.16 35.37 35.46
CA ALA A 345 -14.54 35.12 35.86
C ALA A 345 -14.66 33.63 36.21
N PRO A 346 -15.35 33.27 37.31
CA PRO A 346 -15.56 31.88 37.65
C PRO A 346 -16.22 31.18 36.46
N PRO A 347 -15.83 29.92 36.17
CA PRO A 347 -16.49 29.16 35.11
C PRO A 347 -17.99 29.16 35.38
N PRO A 348 -18.84 29.24 34.32
CA PRO A 348 -20.28 29.13 34.51
C PRO A 348 -20.56 27.85 35.33
N PRO A 349 -21.49 27.91 36.30
CA PRO A 349 -21.86 26.73 37.06
C PRO A 349 -22.18 25.61 36.06
N PRO A 350 -21.78 24.35 36.34
CA PRO A 350 -22.12 23.26 35.46
C PRO A 350 -23.61 23.34 35.22
N ILE A 351 -24.02 23.50 33.96
CA ILE A 351 -25.41 23.32 33.57
C ILE A 351 -25.72 21.94 34.08
N GLN A 352 -26.50 21.87 35.16
CA GLN A 352 -27.12 20.63 35.60
C GLN A 352 -27.98 20.27 34.40
N THR A 353 -27.45 19.40 33.54
CA THR A 353 -28.25 18.64 32.61
C THR A 353 -29.27 17.98 33.50
N ARG A 354 -30.46 18.57 33.48
CA ARG A 354 -31.66 18.01 34.09
C ARG A 354 -31.69 16.60 33.53
N ARG A 355 -31.26 15.62 34.33
CA ARG A 355 -31.18 14.23 33.90
C ARG A 355 -32.54 13.95 33.31
N ALA A 356 -32.59 13.73 31.99
CA ALA A 356 -33.76 13.13 31.39
C ALA A 356 -34.07 11.90 32.25
N PRO A 357 -35.33 11.66 32.62
CA PRO A 357 -35.69 10.54 33.47
C PRO A 357 -35.02 9.31 32.88
N GLN A 358 -34.13 8.67 33.66
CA GLN A 358 -33.59 7.39 33.27
C GLN A 358 -34.80 6.50 33.03
N PRO A 359 -34.95 5.90 31.83
CA PRO A 359 -35.97 4.87 31.65
C PRO A 359 -35.75 3.86 32.78
N GLY A 360 -36.81 3.59 33.54
CA GLY A 360 -36.76 2.55 34.56
C GLY A 360 -36.25 1.24 33.94
N PRO A 361 -35.75 0.30 34.74
CA PRO A 361 -35.30 -0.99 34.23
C PRO A 361 -36.40 -1.59 33.36
N ALA A 362 -36.15 -1.62 32.05
CA ALA A 362 -37.05 -2.25 31.10
C ALA A 362 -37.24 -3.69 31.56
N SER A 363 -38.49 -4.13 31.62
CA SER A 363 -38.78 -5.55 31.74
C SER A 363 -37.94 -6.31 30.70
N PRO A 364 -37.26 -7.41 31.08
CA PRO A 364 -36.32 -8.11 30.21
C PRO A 364 -36.90 -8.62 28.88
N ASP A 365 -38.23 -8.56 28.71
CA ASP A 365 -38.94 -9.15 27.56
C ASP A 365 -39.43 -8.14 26.50
N SER A 366 -39.13 -6.83 26.60
CA SER A 366 -39.59 -5.86 25.59
C SER A 366 -38.55 -4.81 25.22
N TYR A 367 -37.75 -5.09 24.19
CA TYR A 367 -36.91 -4.09 23.54
C TYR A 367 -37.77 -3.03 22.83
N GLU A 368 -37.65 -1.77 23.25
CA GLU A 368 -38.29 -0.63 22.61
C GLU A 368 -37.33 0.09 21.64
N MET A 369 -37.84 0.48 20.48
CA MET A 369 -37.06 1.22 19.50
C MET A 369 -36.75 2.64 20.00
N PRO A 370 -35.56 3.18 19.73
CA PRO A 370 -35.21 4.54 20.15
C PRO A 370 -36.09 5.59 19.45
N ALA A 371 -36.55 6.59 20.20
CA ALA A 371 -37.35 7.68 19.66
C ALA A 371 -36.50 8.65 18.84
N LEU A 372 -37.00 9.10 17.68
CA LEU A 372 -36.32 10.09 16.82
C LEU A 372 -36.05 11.43 17.53
N ALA A 373 -36.77 11.72 18.62
CA ALA A 373 -36.57 12.90 19.46
C ALA A 373 -35.19 12.95 20.14
N LEU A 374 -34.50 11.82 20.24
CA LEU A 374 -33.11 11.75 20.72
C LEU A 374 -32.12 12.37 19.72
N LEU A 375 -32.52 12.55 18.46
CA LEU A 375 -31.71 13.15 17.41
C LEU A 375 -32.05 14.63 17.22
N ALA A 376 -31.03 15.42 16.92
CA ALA A 376 -31.18 16.84 16.62
C ALA A 376 -32.09 17.08 15.40
N GLU A 377 -32.98 18.07 15.52
CA GLU A 377 -33.80 18.51 14.39
C GLU A 377 -32.96 19.33 13.40
N PRO A 378 -33.27 19.23 12.09
CA PRO A 378 -32.74 20.19 11.13
C PRO A 378 -33.09 21.60 11.59
N ARG A 379 -32.08 22.46 11.72
CA ARG A 379 -32.34 23.89 11.88
C ARG A 379 -33.02 24.34 10.60
N GLN A 380 -34.26 24.84 10.70
CA GLN A 380 -35.00 25.33 9.53
C GLN A 380 -34.08 26.25 8.73
N PRO A 381 -33.90 26.01 7.41
CA PRO A 381 -33.13 26.93 6.59
C PRO A 381 -33.80 28.30 6.72
N ALA A 382 -33.01 29.31 7.08
CA ALA A 382 -33.49 30.68 7.01
C ALA A 382 -34.01 30.90 5.58
N PRO A 383 -35.12 31.65 5.36
CA PRO A 383 -35.63 31.95 4.02
C PRO A 383 -34.59 32.54 3.06
N SER A 384 -33.47 33.06 3.58
CA SER A 384 -32.30 33.56 2.85
C SER A 384 -31.28 32.49 2.39
N ALA A 385 -31.58 31.20 2.55
CA ALA A 385 -30.75 30.09 2.06
C ALA A 385 -31.09 29.68 0.61
N ALA A 386 -32.22 30.11 0.06
CA ALA A 386 -32.44 30.07 -1.37
C ALA A 386 -31.46 31.04 -2.02
N VAL A 387 -30.41 30.51 -2.67
CA VAL A 387 -29.53 31.32 -3.52
C VAL A 387 -30.42 32.04 -4.53
N SER A 388 -30.33 33.37 -4.60
CA SER A 388 -31.13 34.12 -5.57
C SER A 388 -30.81 33.62 -6.97
N THR A 389 -31.84 33.52 -7.82
CA THR A 389 -31.69 33.16 -9.24
C THR A 389 -30.63 34.03 -9.91
N ASP A 390 -30.63 35.32 -9.59
CA ASP A 390 -29.67 36.30 -10.11
C ASP A 390 -28.22 35.97 -9.72
N ALA A 391 -27.98 35.46 -8.50
CA ALA A 391 -26.64 35.07 -8.08
C ALA A 391 -26.17 33.77 -8.76
N LEU A 392 -27.08 32.84 -9.03
CA LEU A 392 -26.77 31.63 -9.80
C LEU A 392 -26.45 31.96 -11.25
N GLU A 393 -27.19 32.88 -11.87
CA GLU A 393 -26.93 33.36 -13.23
C GLU A 393 -25.59 34.10 -13.31
N GLN A 394 -25.29 35.00 -12.36
CA GLN A 394 -23.99 35.68 -12.30
C GLN A 394 -22.82 34.70 -12.17
N ASN A 395 -22.98 33.68 -11.33
CA ASN A 395 -21.96 32.64 -11.18
C ASN A 395 -21.82 31.77 -12.45
N ALA A 396 -22.92 31.50 -13.16
CA ALA A 396 -22.87 30.78 -14.43
C ALA A 396 -22.12 31.59 -15.49
N THR A 397 -22.42 32.88 -15.64
CA THR A 397 -21.69 33.79 -16.57
C THR A 397 -20.20 33.88 -16.22
N LEU A 398 -19.86 33.95 -14.93
CA LEU A 398 -18.48 33.94 -14.48
C LEU A 398 -17.77 32.62 -14.83
N LEU A 399 -18.46 31.48 -14.68
CA LEU A 399 -17.94 30.17 -15.02
C LEU A 399 -17.69 30.05 -16.54
N GLU A 400 -18.61 30.54 -17.37
CA GLU A 400 -18.44 30.58 -18.83
C GLU A 400 -17.22 31.41 -19.24
N SER A 401 -17.09 32.64 -18.71
CA SER A 401 -15.92 33.50 -18.95
C SER A 401 -14.62 32.82 -18.51
N THR A 402 -14.63 32.16 -17.35
CA THR A 402 -13.47 31.44 -16.83
C THR A 402 -13.07 30.29 -17.76
N LEU A 403 -14.04 29.50 -18.23
CA LEU A 403 -13.77 28.41 -19.17
C LEU A 403 -13.21 28.93 -20.49
N GLU A 404 -13.74 30.06 -20.98
CA GLU A 404 -13.26 30.71 -22.20
C GLU A 404 -11.80 31.16 -22.09
N ASP A 405 -11.40 31.72 -20.94
CA ASP A 405 -10.00 32.11 -20.67
C ASP A 405 -9.03 30.93 -20.77
N PHE A 406 -9.47 29.72 -20.43
CA PHE A 406 -8.69 28.47 -20.59
C PHE A 406 -8.85 27.82 -21.97
N GLY A 407 -9.49 28.51 -22.91
CA GLY A 407 -9.74 28.05 -24.27
C GLY A 407 -10.72 26.90 -24.37
N VAL A 408 -11.66 26.79 -23.42
CA VAL A 408 -12.81 25.89 -23.47
C VAL A 408 -14.03 26.74 -23.76
N ARG A 409 -14.60 26.60 -24.96
CA ARG A 409 -15.86 27.26 -25.33
C ARG A 409 -17.03 26.32 -25.04
N GLY A 410 -18.13 26.87 -24.58
CA GLY A 410 -19.37 26.15 -24.29
C GLY A 410 -20.35 27.05 -23.55
N GLU A 411 -21.57 26.57 -23.37
CA GLU A 411 -22.66 27.29 -22.71
C GLU A 411 -23.20 26.45 -21.54
N ILE A 412 -23.61 27.12 -20.47
CA ILE A 412 -24.25 26.47 -19.32
C ILE A 412 -25.75 26.33 -19.61
N LEU A 413 -26.20 25.10 -19.86
CA LEU A 413 -27.60 24.79 -20.19
C LEU A 413 -28.52 24.86 -18.98
N ALA A 414 -28.02 24.45 -17.81
CA ALA A 414 -28.83 24.35 -16.60
C ALA A 414 -27.97 24.51 -15.34
N VAL A 415 -28.57 25.14 -14.32
CA VAL A 415 -28.00 25.26 -12.98
C VAL A 415 -28.94 24.58 -11.99
N ARG A 416 -28.42 23.63 -11.22
CA ARG A 416 -29.18 22.86 -10.22
C ARG A 416 -28.53 23.06 -8.85
N PRO A 417 -29.07 23.96 -8.00
CA PRO A 417 -28.57 24.15 -6.65
C PRO A 417 -28.91 22.94 -5.78
N GLY A 418 -27.92 22.45 -5.05
CA GLY A 418 -28.05 21.40 -4.04
C GLY A 418 -27.77 21.89 -2.63
N PRO A 419 -27.82 21.01 -1.61
CA PRO A 419 -27.57 21.41 -0.21
C PRO A 419 -26.10 21.80 0.06
N VAL A 420 -25.13 21.16 -0.62
CA VAL A 420 -23.69 21.36 -0.37
C VAL A 420 -22.96 21.94 -1.59
N VAL A 421 -23.36 21.52 -2.78
CA VAL A 421 -22.77 21.92 -4.07
C VAL A 421 -23.90 22.33 -5.02
N THR A 422 -23.56 23.15 -6.01
CA THR A 422 -24.40 23.47 -7.16
C THR A 422 -23.82 22.82 -8.40
N LEU A 423 -24.67 22.13 -9.17
CA LEU A 423 -24.30 21.50 -10.44
C LEU A 423 -24.60 22.45 -11.60
N TYR A 424 -23.58 22.77 -12.39
CA TYR A 424 -23.68 23.50 -13.64
C TYR A 424 -23.51 22.50 -14.80
N GLU A 425 -24.52 22.39 -15.67
CA GLU A 425 -24.48 21.52 -16.86
C GLU A 425 -23.89 22.31 -18.03
N LEU A 426 -22.62 22.08 -18.37
CA LEU A 426 -21.93 22.68 -19.51
C LEU A 426 -22.15 21.85 -20.77
N GLU A 427 -22.63 22.46 -21.84
CA GLU A 427 -22.53 21.93 -23.19
C GLU A 427 -21.27 22.48 -23.88
N PRO A 428 -20.23 21.64 -24.09
CA PRO A 428 -18.99 22.12 -24.70
C PRO A 428 -19.16 22.30 -26.22
N ALA A 429 -18.45 23.28 -26.78
CA ALA A 429 -18.44 23.52 -28.21
C ALA A 429 -17.93 22.29 -29.00
N PRO A 430 -18.44 22.03 -30.22
CA PRO A 430 -18.04 20.88 -31.03
C PRO A 430 -16.52 20.75 -31.18
N GLY A 431 -16.01 19.53 -30.99
CA GLY A 431 -14.57 19.24 -31.06
C GLY A 431 -13.81 19.41 -29.74
N THR A 432 -14.44 19.96 -28.70
CA THR A 432 -13.88 20.02 -27.35
C THR A 432 -13.89 18.63 -26.71
N LYS A 433 -12.73 18.11 -26.34
CA LYS A 433 -12.62 16.83 -25.64
C LYS A 433 -13.04 16.97 -24.18
N SER A 434 -13.90 16.09 -23.68
CA SER A 434 -14.32 16.09 -22.27
C SER A 434 -13.14 16.02 -21.29
N SER A 435 -12.06 15.30 -21.66
CA SER A 435 -10.84 15.20 -20.85
C SER A 435 -10.17 16.54 -20.59
N ARG A 436 -10.28 17.50 -21.52
CA ARG A 436 -9.72 18.85 -21.37
C ARG A 436 -10.44 19.61 -20.27
N VAL A 437 -11.77 19.57 -20.26
CA VAL A 437 -12.59 20.24 -19.24
C VAL A 437 -12.35 19.59 -17.88
N ILE A 438 -12.27 18.26 -17.83
CA ILE A 438 -11.98 17.51 -16.59
C ILE A 438 -10.61 17.89 -16.01
N SER A 439 -9.59 18.06 -16.85
CA SER A 439 -8.25 18.45 -16.38
C SER A 439 -8.17 19.87 -15.83
N LEU A 440 -9.15 20.73 -16.11
CA LEU A 440 -9.20 22.12 -15.64
C LEU A 440 -9.87 22.27 -14.26
N ALA A 441 -10.24 21.19 -13.59
CA ALA A 441 -10.97 21.25 -12.33
C ALA A 441 -10.29 22.13 -11.26
N ASP A 442 -8.97 22.00 -11.06
CA ASP A 442 -8.23 22.80 -10.07
C ASP A 442 -8.12 24.28 -10.48
N ASP A 443 -7.97 24.56 -11.78
CA ASP A 443 -7.93 25.92 -12.32
C ASP A 443 -9.29 26.61 -12.23
N ILE A 444 -10.37 25.90 -12.52
CA ILE A 444 -11.75 26.37 -12.32
C ILE A 444 -11.96 26.68 -10.84
N ALA A 445 -11.57 25.78 -9.93
CA ALA A 445 -11.71 26.00 -8.50
C ALA A 445 -11.00 27.30 -8.06
N ARG A 446 -9.76 27.49 -8.53
CA ARG A 446 -8.95 28.68 -8.25
C ARG A 446 -9.59 29.96 -8.79
N SER A 447 -10.02 29.99 -10.05
CA SER A 447 -10.62 31.18 -10.67
C SER A 447 -12.00 31.52 -10.09
N MET A 448 -12.79 30.49 -9.73
CA MET A 448 -14.10 30.65 -9.10
C MET A 448 -14.03 30.91 -7.59
N SER A 449 -12.83 31.04 -7.00
CA SER A 449 -12.62 31.17 -5.55
C SER A 449 -13.30 30.07 -4.72
N ALA A 450 -13.36 28.85 -5.28
CA ALA A 450 -13.93 27.67 -4.66
C ALA A 450 -12.84 26.79 -4.04
N ILE A 451 -13.18 26.06 -2.97
CA ILE A 451 -12.24 25.13 -2.31
C ILE A 451 -11.82 23.99 -3.25
N SER A 452 -12.73 23.55 -4.11
CA SER A 452 -12.53 22.47 -5.08
C SER A 452 -13.63 22.53 -6.13
N ALA A 453 -13.39 22.01 -7.32
CA ALA A 453 -14.41 21.75 -8.33
C ALA A 453 -14.38 20.28 -8.72
N ARG A 454 -15.54 19.66 -8.92
CA ARG A 454 -15.65 18.31 -9.48
C ARG A 454 -16.23 18.40 -10.88
N VAL A 455 -15.51 17.87 -11.86
CA VAL A 455 -15.92 17.89 -13.27
C VAL A 455 -16.10 16.45 -13.75
N ALA A 456 -17.29 16.11 -14.23
CA ALA A 456 -17.62 14.77 -14.71
C ALA A 456 -18.62 14.81 -15.86
N VAL A 457 -18.59 13.81 -16.74
CA VAL A 457 -19.60 13.67 -17.80
C VAL A 457 -20.96 13.27 -17.23
N VAL A 458 -22.04 13.89 -17.72
CA VAL A 458 -23.41 13.52 -17.35
C VAL A 458 -23.86 12.34 -18.21
N GLN A 459 -24.19 11.21 -17.58
CA GLN A 459 -24.59 10.01 -18.30
C GLN A 459 -25.90 10.23 -19.07
N GLY A 460 -25.94 9.84 -20.34
CA GLY A 460 -27.14 9.94 -21.19
C GLY A 460 -27.44 11.35 -21.73
N ARG A 461 -26.54 12.33 -21.55
CA ARG A 461 -26.66 13.69 -22.12
C ARG A 461 -25.34 14.16 -22.73
N ASN A 462 -25.40 15.06 -23.70
CA ASN A 462 -24.20 15.73 -24.26
C ASN A 462 -23.74 16.89 -23.35
N ALA A 463 -23.63 16.64 -22.05
CA ALA A 463 -23.32 17.66 -21.06
C ALA A 463 -22.21 17.20 -20.11
N ILE A 464 -21.39 18.16 -19.68
CA ILE A 464 -20.36 17.99 -18.66
C ILE A 464 -20.86 18.70 -17.41
N GLY A 465 -20.99 17.96 -16.30
CA GLY A 465 -21.36 18.50 -15.01
C GLY A 465 -20.14 19.10 -14.31
N ILE A 466 -20.25 20.37 -13.92
CA ILE A 466 -19.30 21.07 -13.07
C ILE A 466 -19.98 21.32 -11.73
N GLU A 467 -19.48 20.68 -10.67
CA GLU A 467 -20.00 20.81 -9.31
C GLU A 467 -19.12 21.77 -8.53
N LEU A 468 -19.69 22.89 -8.07
CA LEU A 468 -19.01 23.90 -7.26
C LEU A 468 -19.65 23.97 -5.86
N PRO A 469 -18.86 24.01 -4.77
CA PRO A 469 -19.38 24.18 -3.42
C PRO A 469 -20.18 25.48 -3.25
N ASN A 470 -21.30 25.38 -2.54
CA ASN A 470 -22.08 26.55 -2.18
C ASN A 470 -21.34 27.42 -1.15
N LEU A 471 -21.60 28.72 -1.18
CA LEU A 471 -21.10 29.67 -0.16
C LEU A 471 -21.60 29.30 1.25
N LYS A 472 -22.86 28.88 1.36
CA LYS A 472 -23.45 28.37 2.58
C LYS A 472 -23.82 26.90 2.36
N ARG A 473 -23.11 25.99 3.03
CA ARG A 473 -23.39 24.55 2.98
C ARG A 473 -24.41 24.19 4.03
N GLU A 474 -25.45 23.46 3.65
CA GLU A 474 -26.44 22.95 4.56
C GLU A 474 -25.95 21.67 5.25
N THR A 475 -26.20 21.57 6.56
CA THR A 475 -25.93 20.33 7.31
C THR A 475 -27.05 19.34 7.05
N VAL A 476 -26.70 18.14 6.60
CA VAL A 476 -27.64 17.01 6.47
C VAL A 476 -27.74 16.31 7.81
N TYR A 477 -28.94 16.27 8.40
CA TYR A 477 -29.16 15.69 9.74
C TYR A 477 -29.59 14.22 9.63
N LEU A 478 -29.15 13.36 10.55
CA LEU A 478 -29.62 11.97 10.54
C LEU A 478 -31.13 11.86 10.77
N ARG A 479 -31.70 12.72 11.63
CA ARG A 479 -33.13 12.72 11.92
C ARG A 479 -33.99 12.91 10.67
N GLU A 480 -33.63 13.83 9.78
CA GLU A 480 -34.38 14.03 8.53
C GLU A 480 -34.27 12.83 7.59
N LEU A 481 -33.14 12.13 7.57
CA LEU A 481 -32.96 10.93 6.75
C LEU A 481 -33.84 9.79 7.27
N LEU A 482 -33.85 9.56 8.58
CA LEU A 482 -34.66 8.51 9.21
C LEU A 482 -36.16 8.83 9.14
N ALA A 483 -36.54 10.11 9.23
CA ALA A 483 -37.92 10.56 9.09
C ALA A 483 -38.40 10.61 7.62
N SER A 484 -37.49 10.46 6.66
CA SER A 484 -37.85 10.50 5.24
C SER A 484 -38.72 9.30 4.86
N PRO A 485 -39.70 9.45 3.94
CA PRO A 485 -40.48 8.33 3.42
C PRO A 485 -39.59 7.23 2.83
N ALA A 486 -38.49 7.63 2.20
CA ALA A 486 -37.50 6.72 1.61
C ALA A 486 -36.88 5.76 2.63
N PHE A 487 -36.79 6.14 3.91
CA PHE A 487 -36.33 5.25 4.98
C PHE A 487 -37.50 4.62 5.76
N ALA A 488 -38.53 5.40 6.11
CA ALA A 488 -39.65 4.91 6.90
C ALA A 488 -40.41 3.76 6.21
N GLU A 489 -40.58 3.85 4.88
CA GLU A 489 -41.39 2.90 4.09
C GLU A 489 -40.54 1.88 3.32
N THR A 490 -39.21 1.92 3.44
CA THR A 490 -38.35 1.01 2.68
C THR A 490 -38.61 -0.44 3.06
N LYS A 491 -38.46 -1.35 2.09
CA LYS A 491 -38.53 -2.81 2.29
C LYS A 491 -37.13 -3.46 2.31
N GLN A 492 -36.08 -2.64 2.29
CA GLN A 492 -34.70 -3.10 2.40
C GLN A 492 -34.45 -3.74 3.77
N LYS A 493 -33.66 -4.82 3.78
CA LYS A 493 -33.41 -5.62 4.99
C LYS A 493 -32.43 -4.94 5.92
N LEU A 494 -31.29 -4.52 5.38
CA LEU A 494 -30.24 -3.83 6.12
C LEU A 494 -30.09 -2.41 5.55
N ALA A 495 -31.14 -1.61 5.74
CA ALA A 495 -31.22 -0.24 5.24
C ALA A 495 -30.21 0.68 5.97
N LEU A 496 -29.35 1.34 5.20
CA LEU A 496 -28.35 2.30 5.67
C LEU A 496 -28.63 3.68 5.08
N CYS A 497 -28.80 4.70 5.92
CA CYS A 497 -28.81 6.08 5.48
C CYS A 497 -27.38 6.51 5.11
N LEU A 498 -27.16 6.93 3.86
CA LEU A 498 -25.85 7.44 3.41
C LEU A 498 -25.76 8.97 3.45
N GLY A 499 -26.90 9.65 3.30
CA GLY A 499 -26.95 11.10 3.21
C GLY A 499 -27.97 11.56 2.17
N LYS A 500 -27.71 12.73 1.58
CA LYS A 500 -28.45 13.26 0.43
C LYS A 500 -27.57 13.25 -0.81
N ASN A 501 -28.16 13.07 -1.99
CA ASN A 501 -27.47 13.30 -3.25
C ASN A 501 -27.24 14.81 -3.51
N ILE A 502 -26.59 15.14 -4.62
CA ILE A 502 -26.37 16.54 -5.03
C ILE A 502 -27.68 17.31 -5.23
N GLY A 503 -28.82 16.63 -5.48
CA GLY A 503 -30.14 17.25 -5.59
C GLY A 503 -30.90 17.38 -4.27
N GLY A 504 -30.33 16.90 -3.15
CA GLY A 504 -30.97 16.97 -1.84
C GLY A 504 -31.89 15.78 -1.50
N GLU A 505 -32.00 14.79 -2.37
CA GLU A 505 -32.83 13.60 -2.13
C GLU A 505 -32.10 12.61 -1.22
N ALA A 506 -32.82 12.00 -0.27
CA ALA A 506 -32.26 11.03 0.66
C ALA A 506 -31.82 9.74 -0.05
N ILE A 507 -30.59 9.30 0.21
CA ILE A 507 -30.01 8.07 -0.35
C ILE A 507 -29.96 6.99 0.73
N ILE A 508 -30.77 5.96 0.53
CA ILE A 508 -30.87 4.78 1.38
C ILE A 508 -30.35 3.56 0.62
N ALA A 509 -29.35 2.91 1.19
CA ALA A 509 -28.67 1.76 0.60
C ALA A 509 -28.98 0.47 1.37
N ASP A 510 -29.03 -0.67 0.69
CA ASP A 510 -29.24 -1.97 1.33
C ASP A 510 -27.94 -2.76 1.43
N LEU A 511 -27.45 -2.94 2.65
CA LEU A 511 -26.23 -3.73 2.91
C LEU A 511 -26.43 -5.21 2.55
N ALA A 512 -27.66 -5.74 2.56
CA ALA A 512 -27.90 -7.12 2.14
C ALA A 512 -27.70 -7.32 0.63
N ARG A 513 -27.93 -6.27 -0.18
CA ARG A 513 -27.67 -6.27 -1.63
C ARG A 513 -26.22 -5.93 -1.97
N MET A 514 -25.54 -5.22 -1.07
CA MET A 514 -24.10 -4.93 -1.11
C MET A 514 -23.42 -5.69 0.02
N PRO A 515 -23.24 -7.02 -0.09
CA PRO A 515 -23.02 -7.91 1.06
C PRO A 515 -21.81 -7.53 1.92
N HIS A 516 -20.85 -6.82 1.34
CA HIS A 516 -19.74 -6.22 2.04
C HIS A 516 -19.51 -4.78 1.54
N LEU A 517 -19.17 -3.88 2.46
CA LEU A 517 -18.91 -2.47 2.18
C LEU A 517 -17.51 -2.08 2.68
N LEU A 518 -16.73 -1.42 1.82
CA LEU A 518 -15.46 -0.80 2.19
C LEU A 518 -15.65 0.72 2.34
N VAL A 519 -15.30 1.27 3.50
CA VAL A 519 -15.34 2.72 3.75
C VAL A 519 -13.92 3.24 3.99
N ALA A 520 -13.49 4.19 3.17
CA ALA A 520 -12.16 4.81 3.24
C ALA A 520 -12.28 6.34 3.24
N GLY A 521 -11.36 7.02 3.92
CA GLY A 521 -11.32 8.47 4.00
C GLY A 521 -10.19 8.95 4.90
N THR A 522 -9.64 10.13 4.59
CA THR A 522 -8.62 10.81 5.41
C THR A 522 -9.21 11.31 6.73
N THR A 523 -8.37 11.65 7.71
CA THR A 523 -8.85 12.26 8.96
C THR A 523 -9.61 13.55 8.68
N GLY A 524 -10.77 13.73 9.31
CA GLY A 524 -11.63 14.90 9.09
C GLY A 524 -12.55 14.83 7.87
N SER A 525 -12.42 13.81 7.00
CA SER A 525 -13.30 13.62 5.83
C SER A 525 -14.74 13.23 6.17
N GLY A 526 -15.03 12.88 7.44
CA GLY A 526 -16.35 12.45 7.90
C GLY A 526 -16.55 10.92 7.98
N LYS A 527 -15.49 10.11 7.76
CA LYS A 527 -15.56 8.63 7.85
C LYS A 527 -16.26 8.13 9.12
N SER A 528 -15.86 8.63 10.28
CA SER A 528 -16.39 8.17 11.57
C SER A 528 -17.86 8.55 11.75
N VAL A 529 -18.25 9.75 11.32
CA VAL A 529 -19.65 10.21 11.29
C VAL A 529 -20.48 9.32 10.37
N ALA A 530 -19.96 8.96 9.19
CA ALA A 530 -20.63 8.06 8.26
C ALA A 530 -20.83 6.66 8.85
N ILE A 531 -19.82 6.10 9.54
CA ILE A 531 -19.94 4.80 10.22
C ILE A 531 -21.02 4.86 11.30
N ASN A 532 -21.02 5.88 12.16
CA ASN A 532 -22.04 6.06 13.18
C ASN A 532 -23.45 6.23 12.58
N THR A 533 -23.55 6.92 11.46
CA THR A 533 -24.80 7.08 10.69
C THR A 533 -25.32 5.72 10.20
N MET A 534 -24.46 4.87 9.65
CA MET A 534 -24.81 3.52 9.21
C MET A 534 -25.24 2.64 10.39
N ILE A 535 -24.50 2.65 11.50
CA ILE A 535 -24.84 1.87 12.70
C ILE A 535 -26.19 2.33 13.26
N LEU A 536 -26.40 3.63 13.42
CA LEU A 536 -27.66 4.17 13.92
C LEU A 536 -28.83 3.88 12.97
N SER A 537 -28.61 3.83 11.65
CA SER A 537 -29.65 3.41 10.69
C SER A 537 -30.17 2.01 11.01
N LEU A 538 -29.27 1.07 11.38
CA LEU A 538 -29.66 -0.27 11.80
C LEU A 538 -30.35 -0.26 13.17
N LEU A 539 -29.80 0.47 14.16
CA LEU A 539 -30.35 0.50 15.53
C LEU A 539 -31.72 1.17 15.63
N TYR A 540 -32.03 2.13 14.76
CA TYR A 540 -33.35 2.76 14.68
C TYR A 540 -34.39 1.92 13.94
N ARG A 541 -33.99 0.78 13.34
CA ARG A 541 -34.86 -0.04 12.52
C ARG A 541 -34.98 -1.49 12.96
N MET A 542 -33.91 -2.06 13.52
CA MET A 542 -33.78 -3.49 13.79
C MET A 542 -33.67 -3.76 15.28
N LYS A 543 -34.41 -4.74 15.76
CA LYS A 543 -34.28 -5.27 17.12
C LYS A 543 -33.05 -6.19 17.25
N PRO A 544 -32.55 -6.44 18.48
CA PRO A 544 -31.41 -7.34 18.70
C PRO A 544 -31.61 -8.77 18.18
N GLU A 545 -32.85 -9.23 18.05
CA GLU A 545 -33.17 -10.56 17.51
C GLU A 545 -33.05 -10.60 15.98
N GLU A 546 -33.21 -9.45 15.32
CA GLU A 546 -33.21 -9.31 13.86
C GLU A 546 -31.81 -8.96 13.33
N CYS A 547 -31.02 -8.20 14.10
CA CYS A 547 -29.68 -7.80 13.72
C CYS A 547 -28.71 -7.89 14.91
N ARG A 548 -27.60 -8.61 14.70
CA ARG A 548 -26.52 -8.77 15.67
C ARG A 548 -25.22 -8.22 15.11
N LEU A 549 -24.45 -7.54 15.96
CA LEU A 549 -23.25 -6.80 15.59
C LEU A 549 -22.01 -7.37 16.31
N ILE A 550 -20.90 -7.40 15.58
CA ILE A 550 -19.55 -7.56 16.15
C ILE A 550 -18.79 -6.30 15.77
N MET A 551 -18.34 -5.56 16.77
CA MET A 551 -17.58 -4.32 16.57
C MET A 551 -16.12 -4.54 16.92
N VAL A 552 -15.23 -4.09 16.03
CA VAL A 552 -13.78 -4.16 16.19
C VAL A 552 -13.22 -2.74 16.08
N ASP A 553 -12.62 -2.23 17.16
CA ASP A 553 -12.01 -0.91 17.22
C ASP A 553 -10.60 -0.98 17.83
N PRO A 554 -9.56 -1.22 17.01
CA PRO A 554 -8.20 -1.36 17.50
C PRO A 554 -7.61 -0.05 18.02
N LYS A 555 -8.24 1.10 17.74
CA LYS A 555 -7.78 2.42 18.20
C LYS A 555 -8.58 2.95 19.38
N MET A 556 -9.71 2.32 19.70
CA MET A 556 -10.61 2.71 20.80
C MET A 556 -11.17 4.14 20.69
N LEU A 557 -11.34 4.65 19.47
CA LEU A 557 -11.73 6.05 19.26
C LEU A 557 -13.21 6.20 18.87
N GLU A 558 -13.76 5.25 18.12
CA GLU A 558 -15.00 5.49 17.36
C GLU A 558 -16.14 4.61 17.85
N LEU A 559 -15.86 3.31 18.09
CA LEU A 559 -16.93 2.33 18.35
C LEU A 559 -17.09 1.97 19.82
N SER A 560 -16.15 2.36 20.69
CA SER A 560 -16.22 2.12 22.14
C SER A 560 -17.49 2.67 22.79
N VAL A 561 -18.11 3.70 22.19
CA VAL A 561 -19.37 4.30 22.66
C VAL A 561 -20.57 3.33 22.59
N TYR A 562 -20.49 2.30 21.75
CA TYR A 562 -21.54 1.31 21.58
C TYR A 562 -21.42 0.13 22.55
N ASP A 563 -20.42 0.11 23.44
CA ASP A 563 -20.26 -1.00 24.37
C ASP A 563 -21.49 -1.13 25.29
N GLY A 564 -21.99 -2.35 25.44
CA GLY A 564 -23.17 -2.66 26.25
C GLY A 564 -24.53 -2.55 25.54
N ILE A 565 -24.61 -2.18 24.26
CA ILE A 565 -25.89 -2.26 23.52
C ILE A 565 -26.33 -3.72 23.33
N PRO A 566 -27.64 -4.04 23.36
CA PRO A 566 -28.13 -5.42 23.30
C PRO A 566 -27.86 -6.12 21.95
N HIS A 567 -27.59 -5.36 20.88
CA HIS A 567 -27.26 -5.89 19.55
C HIS A 567 -25.87 -6.54 19.49
N LEU A 568 -24.97 -6.24 20.43
CA LEU A 568 -23.61 -6.78 20.42
C LEU A 568 -23.60 -8.28 20.79
N LEU A 569 -22.83 -9.07 20.02
CA LEU A 569 -22.54 -10.48 20.35
C LEU A 569 -21.38 -10.63 21.33
N SER A 570 -20.50 -9.64 21.37
CA SER A 570 -19.37 -9.54 22.28
C SER A 570 -19.12 -8.08 22.61
N PRO A 571 -18.44 -7.76 23.73
CA PRO A 571 -17.90 -6.43 23.95
C PRO A 571 -17.07 -5.95 22.76
N VAL A 572 -16.95 -4.62 22.60
CA VAL A 572 -16.18 -4.03 21.50
C VAL A 572 -14.74 -4.56 21.52
N VAL A 573 -14.31 -5.16 20.42
CA VAL A 573 -13.02 -5.85 20.34
C VAL A 573 -11.91 -4.86 20.03
N THR A 574 -11.00 -4.67 20.99
CA THR A 574 -9.88 -3.73 20.88
C THR A 574 -8.55 -4.42 20.57
N ASP A 575 -8.36 -5.64 21.06
CA ASP A 575 -7.15 -6.43 20.80
C ASP A 575 -7.19 -7.06 19.38
N PRO A 576 -6.19 -6.80 18.51
CA PRO A 576 -6.10 -7.42 17.18
C PRO A 576 -6.15 -8.94 17.20
N LYS A 577 -5.59 -9.60 18.22
CA LYS A 577 -5.64 -11.07 18.36
C LYS A 577 -7.07 -11.56 18.60
N LYS A 578 -7.84 -10.83 19.42
CA LYS A 578 -9.27 -11.14 19.64
C LYS A 578 -10.09 -10.86 18.39
N ALA A 579 -9.74 -9.86 17.59
CA ALA A 579 -10.41 -9.60 16.31
C ALA A 579 -10.28 -10.79 15.35
N VAL A 580 -9.10 -11.43 15.28
CA VAL A 580 -8.90 -12.65 14.49
C VAL A 580 -9.81 -13.79 14.98
N ILE A 581 -9.98 -13.93 16.30
CA ILE A 581 -10.88 -14.95 16.88
C ILE A 581 -12.34 -14.66 16.50
N ALA A 582 -12.78 -13.40 16.59
CA ALA A 582 -14.14 -12.99 16.21
C ALA A 582 -14.42 -13.26 14.72
N LEU A 583 -13.46 -13.00 13.83
CA LEU A 583 -13.60 -13.31 12.40
C LEU A 583 -13.65 -14.83 12.15
N LYS A 584 -12.83 -15.62 12.84
CA LYS A 584 -12.91 -17.10 12.78
C LYS A 584 -14.26 -17.62 13.25
N TRP A 585 -14.83 -17.01 14.30
CA TRP A 585 -16.17 -17.33 14.76
C TRP A 585 -17.23 -17.00 13.69
N ALA A 586 -17.13 -15.85 13.02
CA ALA A 586 -18.05 -15.47 11.96
C ALA A 586 -18.01 -16.46 10.77
N VAL A 587 -16.82 -16.95 10.40
CA VAL A 587 -16.67 -18.01 9.38
C VAL A 587 -17.36 -19.30 9.82
N ARG A 588 -17.15 -19.72 11.08
CA ARG A 588 -17.81 -20.91 11.62
C ARG A 588 -19.34 -20.77 11.64
N GLU A 589 -19.85 -19.63 12.10
CA GLU A 589 -21.30 -19.35 12.11
C GLU A 589 -21.89 -19.39 10.69
N MET A 590 -21.18 -18.85 9.71
CA MET A 590 -21.57 -18.94 8.30
C MET A 590 -21.69 -20.40 7.84
N GLU A 591 -20.69 -21.24 8.13
CA GLU A 591 -20.75 -22.67 7.79
C GLU A 591 -21.89 -23.41 8.50
N GLU A 592 -22.14 -23.11 9.78
CA GLU A 592 -23.26 -23.69 10.53
C GLU A 592 -24.61 -23.29 9.91
N ARG A 593 -24.76 -22.04 9.45
CA ARG A 593 -25.95 -21.60 8.71
C ARG A 593 -26.11 -22.33 7.39
N TYR A 594 -25.05 -22.49 6.60
CA TYR A 594 -25.12 -23.26 5.35
C TYR A 594 -25.55 -24.71 5.59
N LYS A 595 -25.06 -25.36 6.65
CA LYS A 595 -25.50 -26.71 7.04
C LYS A 595 -26.98 -26.76 7.41
N LYS A 596 -27.47 -25.79 8.21
CA LYS A 596 -28.89 -25.67 8.57
C LYS A 596 -29.78 -25.43 7.35
N MET A 597 -29.37 -24.50 6.46
CA MET A 597 -30.09 -24.18 5.23
C MET A 597 -30.18 -25.40 4.30
N SER A 598 -29.07 -26.13 4.11
CA SER A 598 -29.04 -27.37 3.33
C SER A 598 -29.97 -28.44 3.91
N LYS A 599 -29.98 -28.62 5.23
CA LYS A 599 -30.88 -29.58 5.92
C LYS A 599 -32.36 -29.22 5.76
N LEU A 600 -32.69 -27.92 5.74
CA LEU A 600 -34.06 -27.41 5.59
C LEU A 600 -34.48 -27.21 4.13
N GLY A 601 -33.55 -27.33 3.16
CA GLY A 601 -33.83 -27.11 1.74
C GLY A 601 -34.03 -25.65 1.33
N VAL A 602 -33.53 -24.70 2.11
CA VAL A 602 -33.64 -23.25 1.84
C VAL A 602 -32.34 -22.67 1.27
N ARG A 603 -32.43 -21.56 0.53
CA ARG A 603 -31.29 -20.96 -0.19
C ARG A 603 -30.66 -19.76 0.50
N ASN A 604 -31.38 -19.12 1.40
CA ASN A 604 -30.95 -17.93 2.12
C ASN A 604 -31.55 -17.93 3.54
N ILE A 605 -31.22 -16.90 4.31
CA ILE A 605 -31.62 -16.76 5.72
C ILE A 605 -33.08 -16.30 5.90
N ASP A 606 -33.76 -15.90 4.82
CA ASP A 606 -35.08 -15.27 4.88
C ASP A 606 -36.25 -16.26 4.88
#